data_AF-A0A1G7T1B6-F1
#
_entry.id   AF-A0A1G7T1B6-F1
#
_cell.length_a   1.000
_cell.length_b   1.000
_cell.length_c   1.000
_cell.angle_alpha   90.00
_cell.angle_beta   90.00
_cell.angle_gamma   90.00
#
_symmetry.space_group_name_H-M   'P 1'
#
loop_
_entity.id
_entity.type
_entity.pdbx_description
1 polymer ?
#
loop_
_entity_poly.entity_id
_entity_poly.type
_entity_poly.pdbx_seq_one_letter_code
_entity_poly.pdbx_strand_id
1 'polypeptide(L)'
;MTVTLQSIGTIHTPYFALNAPQQPIPNAPGDFWITLNPDYTRALETLQTFNYIYVLYHFNEVTPPIEMLTRSPWAPEIEIGLFASRSAKRPNPLGLSVVKLKEIRGNELIISGIDAYDGTPALDIKPYIGFLDSKEDANNGWLDALPDRKHTMAHALGLAHSHSHNHDHHHEHEPLRHAKKPHSHND
;
A
#
# COMPACT_ATOMS: atom_id res chain seq x y z
N MET A 1 -23.25 -4.52 -17.33
CA MET A 1 -23.79 -4.90 -16.01
C MET A 1 -22.99 -4.15 -14.95
N THR A 2 -23.66 -3.56 -13.97
CA THR A 2 -23.01 -2.83 -12.86
C THR A 2 -23.01 -3.71 -11.62
N VAL A 3 -21.96 -3.62 -10.81
CA VAL A 3 -21.84 -4.31 -9.52
C VAL A 3 -21.68 -3.25 -8.44
N THR A 4 -22.46 -3.33 -7.37
CA THR A 4 -22.36 -2.46 -6.20
C THR A 4 -21.61 -3.20 -5.10
N LEU A 5 -20.57 -2.59 -4.55
CA LEU A 5 -19.80 -3.12 -3.42
C LEU A 5 -20.19 -2.38 -2.14
N GLN A 6 -20.07 -3.06 -1.00
CA GLN A 6 -20.26 -2.47 0.33
C GLN A 6 -18.91 -2.48 1.05
N SER A 7 -18.64 -1.43 1.83
CA SER A 7 -17.47 -1.42 2.71
C SER A 7 -17.68 -2.37 3.88
N ILE A 8 -16.66 -3.17 4.20
CA ILE A 8 -16.63 -4.00 5.41
C ILE A 8 -15.94 -3.30 6.59
N GLY A 9 -15.28 -2.17 6.36
CA GLY A 9 -14.55 -1.44 7.39
C GLY A 9 -13.67 -0.31 6.84
N THR A 10 -12.82 0.22 7.70
CA THR A 10 -11.95 1.36 7.40
C THR A 10 -10.49 0.97 7.62
N ILE A 11 -9.62 1.29 6.67
CA ILE A 11 -8.17 1.17 6.79
C ILE A 11 -7.64 2.45 7.47
N HIS A 12 -6.80 2.25 8.48
CA HIS A 12 -6.17 3.33 9.23
C HIS A 12 -4.65 3.30 9.05
N THR A 13 -4.07 4.46 8.77
CA THR A 13 -2.64 4.61 8.43
C THR A 13 -2.12 5.98 8.86
N PRO A 14 -0.80 6.22 8.93
CA PRO A 14 -0.24 7.56 9.04
C PRO A 14 -0.29 8.36 7.71
N TYR A 15 -0.98 7.87 6.69
CA TYR A 15 -0.98 8.44 5.34
C TYR A 15 -2.22 9.29 5.06
N PHE A 16 -2.19 10.56 5.47
CA PHE A 16 -3.34 11.47 5.36
C PHE A 16 -3.36 12.29 4.05
N ALA A 17 -2.25 12.43 3.32
CA ALA A 17 -2.18 13.09 2.00
C ALA A 17 -0.81 12.88 1.33
N LEU A 18 -0.78 12.52 0.04
CA LEU A 18 0.42 12.40 -0.84
C LEU A 18 1.61 11.55 -0.33
N ASN A 19 1.54 11.02 0.88
CA ASN A 19 2.64 10.34 1.59
C ASN A 19 2.47 8.82 1.68
N ALA A 20 1.38 8.27 1.12
CA ALA A 20 1.24 6.83 0.94
C ALA A 20 2.32 6.34 -0.06
N PRO A 21 3.03 5.24 0.24
CA PRO A 21 4.01 4.69 -0.68
C PRO A 21 3.30 4.08 -1.89
N GLN A 22 3.99 3.99 -3.03
CA GLN A 22 3.40 3.44 -4.26
C GLN A 22 3.09 1.94 -4.16
N GLN A 23 3.73 1.23 -3.23
CA GLN A 23 3.56 -0.20 -2.91
C GLN A 23 3.79 -0.39 -1.39
N PRO A 24 3.29 -1.47 -0.76
CA PRO A 24 3.45 -1.68 0.68
C PRO A 24 4.92 -1.80 1.11
N ILE A 25 5.32 -1.06 2.14
CA ILE A 25 6.65 -1.18 2.75
C ILE A 25 6.53 -2.08 3.99
N PRO A 26 7.15 -3.28 4.04
CA PRO A 26 6.92 -4.26 5.12
C PRO A 26 7.21 -3.73 6.53
N ASN A 27 8.25 -2.89 6.66
CA ASN A 27 8.69 -2.27 7.91
C ASN A 27 8.39 -0.75 7.92
N ALA A 28 7.28 -0.32 7.32
CA ALA A 28 6.86 1.08 7.37
C ALA A 28 6.76 1.58 8.83
N PRO A 29 7.27 2.78 9.15
CA PRO A 29 7.09 3.38 10.46
C PRO A 29 5.63 3.83 10.66
N GLY A 30 5.16 3.77 11.90
CA GLY A 30 3.80 4.14 12.29
C GLY A 30 2.88 2.94 12.52
N ASP A 31 1.66 3.24 12.95
CA ASP A 31 0.63 2.26 13.26
C ASP A 31 -0.32 2.06 12.07
N PHE A 32 -0.65 0.79 11.80
CA PHE A 32 -1.48 0.38 10.68
C PHE A 32 -2.50 -0.64 11.18
N TRP A 33 -3.78 -0.36 10.98
CA TRP A 33 -4.85 -1.29 11.36
C TRP A 33 -6.07 -1.16 10.44
N ILE A 34 -6.96 -2.14 10.53
CA ILE A 34 -8.26 -2.13 9.84
C ILE A 34 -9.33 -2.29 10.89
N THR A 35 -10.27 -1.35 10.95
CA THR A 35 -11.45 -1.42 11.83
C THR A 35 -12.61 -1.98 11.02
N LEU A 36 -13.06 -3.20 11.30
CA LEU A 36 -14.26 -3.75 10.65
C LEU A 36 -15.55 -3.16 11.23
N ASN A 37 -16.58 -3.05 10.40
CA ASN A 37 -17.93 -2.76 10.86
C ASN A 37 -18.39 -3.89 11.81
N PRO A 38 -19.06 -3.58 12.94
CA PRO A 38 -19.34 -4.56 13.99
C PRO A 38 -20.01 -5.86 13.52
N ASP A 39 -20.91 -5.77 12.54
CA ASP A 39 -21.64 -6.91 11.97
C ASP A 39 -20.73 -7.98 11.34
N TYR A 40 -19.52 -7.60 10.89
CA TYR A 40 -18.55 -8.50 10.28
C TYR A 40 -17.53 -9.08 11.27
N THR A 41 -17.52 -8.64 12.53
CA THR A 41 -16.51 -9.04 13.54
C THR A 41 -16.36 -10.56 13.66
N ARG A 42 -17.45 -11.32 13.59
CA ARG A 42 -17.43 -12.78 13.70
C ARG A 42 -16.69 -13.47 12.54
N ALA A 43 -16.58 -12.83 11.37
CA ALA A 43 -15.84 -13.38 10.23
C ALA A 43 -14.32 -13.44 10.45
N LEU A 44 -13.80 -12.83 11.53
CA LEU A 44 -12.40 -12.92 11.94
C LEU A 44 -12.04 -14.23 12.66
N GLU A 45 -13.02 -15.08 12.99
CA GLU A 45 -12.81 -16.34 13.70
C GLU A 45 -11.77 -17.23 12.96
N THR A 46 -10.69 -17.59 13.66
CA THR A 46 -9.54 -18.38 13.15
C THR A 46 -8.59 -17.63 12.20
N LEU A 47 -8.87 -16.39 11.78
CA LEU A 47 -8.00 -15.62 10.88
C LEU A 47 -6.59 -15.39 11.47
N GLN A 48 -6.46 -15.29 12.80
CA GLN A 48 -5.19 -15.16 13.51
C GLN A 48 -4.24 -16.35 13.36
N THR A 49 -4.67 -17.45 12.72
CA THR A 49 -3.79 -18.58 12.36
C THR A 49 -2.94 -18.32 11.10
N PHE A 50 -3.24 -17.25 10.35
CA PHE A 50 -2.49 -16.87 9.16
C PHE A 50 -1.56 -15.68 9.45
N ASN A 51 -0.30 -15.81 9.04
CA ASN A 51 0.69 -14.73 9.18
C ASN A 51 0.46 -13.57 8.20
N TYR A 52 -0.20 -13.83 7.06
CA TYR A 52 -0.41 -12.87 5.98
C TYR A 52 -1.84 -12.95 5.47
N ILE A 53 -2.38 -11.78 5.08
CA ILE A 53 -3.71 -11.64 4.51
C ILE A 53 -3.66 -10.77 3.26
N TYR A 54 -4.52 -11.07 2.30
CA TYR A 54 -4.94 -10.12 1.28
C TYR A 54 -5.93 -9.13 1.88
N VAL A 55 -5.76 -7.86 1.55
CA VAL A 55 -6.72 -6.79 1.80
C VAL A 55 -7.10 -6.19 0.45
N LEU A 56 -8.39 -6.21 0.13
CA LEU A 56 -8.95 -5.50 -1.02
C LEU A 56 -9.66 -4.25 -0.51
N TYR A 57 -9.50 -3.15 -1.23
CA TYR A 57 -9.99 -1.83 -0.81
C TYR A 57 -10.30 -0.94 -2.02
N HIS A 58 -11.00 0.16 -1.79
CA HIS A 58 -11.44 1.07 -2.85
C HIS A 58 -10.70 2.41 -2.75
N PHE A 59 -9.97 2.81 -3.80
CA PHE A 59 -9.41 4.16 -3.87
C PHE A 59 -10.53 5.17 -4.19
N ASN A 60 -11.18 5.67 -3.15
CA ASN A 60 -12.31 6.61 -3.21
C ASN A 60 -11.95 8.01 -3.77
N GLU A 61 -10.67 8.35 -3.88
CA GLU A 61 -10.19 9.64 -4.41
C GLU A 61 -9.85 9.62 -5.92
N VAL A 62 -10.00 8.48 -6.59
CA VAL A 62 -9.69 8.37 -8.03
C VAL A 62 -10.71 9.14 -8.87
N THR A 63 -10.26 10.24 -9.47
CA THR A 63 -11.07 11.09 -10.35
C THR A 63 -10.85 10.79 -11.84
N PRO A 64 -11.90 10.88 -12.68
CA PRO A 64 -11.77 10.80 -14.15
C PRO A 64 -10.97 11.98 -14.75
N PRO A 65 -10.47 11.88 -16.00
CA PRO A 65 -10.62 10.76 -16.93
C PRO A 65 -9.78 9.53 -16.55
N ILE A 66 -10.23 8.35 -16.98
CA ILE A 66 -9.46 7.10 -16.89
C ILE A 66 -8.92 6.76 -18.28
N GLU A 67 -7.61 6.71 -18.41
CA GLU A 67 -6.92 6.39 -19.67
C GLU A 67 -6.56 4.90 -19.75
N MET A 68 -6.67 4.30 -20.94
CA MET A 68 -6.35 2.87 -21.15
C MET A 68 -4.84 2.61 -21.32
N LEU A 69 -4.07 3.67 -21.50
CA LEU A 69 -2.62 3.68 -21.45
C LEU A 69 -2.20 4.49 -20.21
N THR A 70 -1.01 4.21 -19.67
CA THR A 70 -0.49 4.92 -18.51
C THR A 70 1.04 4.86 -18.49
N ARG A 71 1.67 5.67 -17.64
CA ARG A 71 3.12 5.74 -17.45
C ARG A 71 3.42 5.36 -16.01
N SER A 72 4.37 4.45 -15.81
CA SER A 72 4.76 4.06 -14.46
C SER A 72 5.56 5.18 -13.81
N PRO A 73 5.35 5.49 -12.51
CA PRO A 73 6.22 6.41 -11.79
C PRO A 73 7.70 5.97 -11.74
N TRP A 74 7.99 4.69 -11.98
CA TRP A 74 9.35 4.14 -12.03
C TRP A 74 10.03 4.24 -13.41
N ALA A 75 9.25 4.54 -14.46
CA ALA A 75 9.70 4.65 -15.85
C ALA A 75 8.74 5.61 -16.60
N PRO A 76 8.71 6.91 -16.26
CA PRO A 76 7.74 7.87 -16.80
C PRO A 76 7.84 8.06 -18.32
N GLU A 77 9.00 7.76 -18.90
CA GLU A 77 9.25 7.76 -20.35
C GLU A 77 8.56 6.59 -21.08
N ILE A 78 8.23 5.50 -20.40
CA ILE A 78 7.59 4.31 -21.00
C ILE A 78 6.07 4.35 -20.79
N GLU A 79 5.35 4.25 -21.90
CA GLU A 79 3.90 4.10 -21.92
C GLU A 79 3.51 2.63 -22.05
N ILE A 80 2.59 2.19 -21.20
CA ILE A 80 2.12 0.80 -21.11
C ILE A 80 0.60 0.76 -21.06
N GLY A 81 0.02 -0.38 -21.44
CA GLY A 81 -1.40 -0.62 -21.18
C GLY A 81 -1.71 -0.56 -19.69
N LEU A 82 -2.83 0.06 -19.32
CA LEU A 82 -3.23 0.27 -17.92
C LEU A 82 -3.23 -1.03 -17.09
N PHE A 83 -3.60 -2.15 -17.69
CA PHE A 83 -3.64 -3.46 -17.05
C PHE A 83 -2.28 -4.17 -16.96
N ALA A 84 -1.23 -3.63 -17.60
CA ALA A 84 0.17 -4.01 -17.38
C ALA A 84 0.84 -3.15 -16.28
N SER A 85 0.05 -2.36 -15.54
CA SER A 85 0.47 -1.47 -14.46
C SER A 85 -0.27 -1.77 -13.15
N ARG A 86 0.19 -1.18 -12.04
CA ARG A 86 -0.52 -1.14 -10.75
C ARG A 86 -1.11 0.24 -10.40
N SER A 87 -1.36 1.09 -11.41
CA SER A 87 -1.94 2.44 -11.19
C SER A 87 -3.27 2.37 -10.44
N ALA A 88 -3.53 3.29 -9.51
CA ALA A 88 -4.85 3.41 -8.87
C ALA A 88 -5.94 3.92 -9.83
N LYS A 89 -5.56 4.70 -10.85
CA LYS A 89 -6.48 5.33 -11.82
C LYS A 89 -7.01 4.30 -12.83
N ARG A 90 -7.96 3.46 -12.42
CA ARG A 90 -8.51 2.33 -13.20
C ARG A 90 -10.04 2.37 -13.26
N PRO A 91 -10.69 1.69 -14.25
CA PRO A 91 -12.15 1.69 -14.39
C PRO A 91 -12.89 1.20 -13.14
N ASN A 92 -12.29 0.25 -12.43
CA ASN A 92 -12.64 -0.11 -11.07
C ASN A 92 -11.39 0.17 -10.21
N PRO A 93 -11.37 1.23 -9.38
CA PRO A 93 -10.19 1.66 -8.62
C PRO A 93 -10.03 0.81 -7.36
N LEU A 94 -9.79 -0.48 -7.56
CA LEU A 94 -9.59 -1.47 -6.50
C LEU A 94 -8.10 -1.62 -6.18
N GLY A 95 -7.75 -1.43 -4.91
CA GLY A 95 -6.45 -1.79 -4.35
C GLY A 95 -6.42 -3.25 -3.92
N LEU A 96 -5.22 -3.83 -3.94
CA LEU A 96 -4.94 -5.20 -3.52
C LEU A 96 -3.54 -5.27 -2.93
N SER A 97 -3.46 -5.55 -1.63
CA SER A 97 -2.18 -5.66 -0.93
C SER A 97 -2.12 -6.86 0.00
N VAL A 98 -0.94 -7.45 0.08
CA VAL A 98 -0.61 -8.55 1.01
C VAL A 98 0.08 -7.91 2.21
N VAL A 99 -0.52 -8.03 3.38
CA VAL A 99 0.01 -7.47 4.62
C VAL A 99 0.23 -8.57 5.65
N LYS A 100 1.21 -8.39 6.53
CA LYS A 100 1.40 -9.27 7.67
C LYS A 100 0.34 -8.96 8.71
N LEU A 101 -0.44 -9.96 9.11
CA LEU A 101 -1.33 -9.87 10.26
C LEU A 101 -0.47 -9.97 11.54
N LYS A 102 -0.51 -8.94 12.38
CA LYS A 102 0.26 -8.88 13.64
C LYS A 102 -0.60 -9.34 14.82
N GLU A 103 -1.85 -8.88 14.88
CA GLU A 103 -2.77 -9.11 16.00
C GLU A 103 -4.22 -8.87 15.56
N ILE A 104 -5.20 -9.45 16.28
CA ILE A 104 -6.62 -9.11 16.17
C ILE A 104 -7.12 -8.70 17.56
N ARG A 105 -7.80 -7.55 17.65
CA ARG A 105 -8.36 -6.99 18.89
C ARG A 105 -9.84 -6.64 18.66
N GLY A 106 -10.75 -7.55 19.05
CA GLY A 106 -12.17 -7.36 18.78
C GLY A 106 -12.45 -7.31 17.28
N ASN A 107 -12.86 -6.15 16.77
CA ASN A 107 -13.09 -5.88 15.34
C ASN A 107 -11.91 -5.18 14.63
N GLU A 108 -10.79 -4.95 15.32
CA GLU A 108 -9.57 -4.35 14.75
C GLU A 108 -8.53 -5.41 14.36
N LEU A 109 -7.95 -5.30 13.16
CA LEU A 109 -6.81 -6.09 12.71
C LEU A 109 -5.57 -5.21 12.67
N ILE A 110 -4.56 -5.50 13.49
CA ILE A 110 -3.28 -4.78 13.48
C ILE A 110 -2.37 -5.41 12.42
N ILE A 111 -1.83 -4.62 11.50
CA ILE A 111 -1.15 -5.10 10.28
C ILE A 111 0.23 -4.46 10.06
N SER A 112 1.02 -4.99 9.10
CA SER A 112 2.17 -4.27 8.53
C SER A 112 1.73 -3.05 7.70
N GLY A 113 2.70 -2.26 7.21
CA GLY A 113 2.43 -1.17 6.29
C GLY A 113 1.61 -1.61 5.05
N ILE A 114 0.75 -0.72 4.58
CA ILE A 114 -0.14 -0.87 3.42
C ILE A 114 -0.14 0.43 2.59
N ASP A 115 -0.25 0.32 1.28
CA ASP A 115 -0.33 1.42 0.30
C ASP A 115 -1.78 1.91 0.11
N ALA A 116 -2.35 2.45 1.20
CA ALA A 116 -3.68 3.06 1.25
C ALA A 116 -3.63 4.32 2.12
N TYR A 117 -4.49 5.31 1.85
CA TYR A 117 -4.62 6.47 2.74
C TYR A 117 -5.42 6.12 4.01
N ASP A 118 -5.28 6.92 5.06
CA ASP A 118 -6.19 6.86 6.20
C ASP A 118 -7.64 7.08 5.76
N GLY A 119 -8.58 6.34 6.34
CA GLY A 119 -9.99 6.41 5.95
C GLY A 119 -10.35 5.61 4.69
N THR A 120 -9.39 4.95 4.04
CA THR A 120 -9.67 4.16 2.82
C THR A 120 -10.64 3.00 3.11
N PRO A 121 -11.75 2.85 2.37
CA PRO A 121 -12.71 1.77 2.59
C PRO A 121 -12.13 0.37 2.30
N ALA A 122 -12.15 -0.51 3.29
CA ALA A 122 -11.87 -1.94 3.13
C ALA A 122 -13.09 -2.65 2.50
N LEU A 123 -12.86 -3.51 1.51
CA LEU A 123 -13.91 -4.24 0.79
C LEU A 123 -13.93 -5.74 1.12
N ASP A 124 -12.76 -6.36 1.30
CA ASP A 124 -12.64 -7.81 1.48
C ASP A 124 -11.29 -8.16 2.14
N ILE A 125 -11.26 -9.25 2.90
CA ILE A 125 -10.07 -9.79 3.56
C ILE A 125 -10.01 -11.29 3.30
N LYS A 126 -8.85 -11.81 2.87
CA LYS A 126 -8.64 -13.25 2.65
C LYS A 126 -7.31 -13.71 3.24
N PRO A 127 -7.19 -14.95 3.74
CA PRO A 127 -5.90 -15.51 4.10
C PRO A 127 -4.98 -15.59 2.87
N TYR A 128 -3.70 -15.27 3.04
CA TYR A 128 -2.67 -15.59 2.05
C TYR A 128 -2.13 -17.00 2.37
N ILE A 129 -2.31 -17.93 1.43
CA ILE A 129 -1.98 -19.34 1.58
C ILE A 129 -0.74 -19.63 0.75
N GLY A 130 0.42 -19.74 1.40
CA GLY A 130 1.73 -19.75 0.73
C GLY A 130 1.89 -20.76 -0.42
N PHE A 131 1.30 -21.95 -0.32
CA PHE A 131 1.38 -22.97 -1.38
C PHE A 131 0.38 -22.77 -2.54
N LEU A 132 -0.67 -21.95 -2.35
CA LEU A 132 -1.63 -21.59 -3.39
C LEU A 132 -1.24 -20.30 -4.10
N ASP A 133 -0.77 -19.32 -3.34
CA ASP A 133 -0.62 -17.93 -3.80
C ASP A 133 0.79 -17.58 -4.24
N SER A 134 1.81 -18.30 -3.77
CA SER A 134 3.18 -18.15 -4.30
C SER A 134 3.30 -18.74 -5.70
N LYS A 135 4.10 -18.09 -6.56
CA LYS A 135 4.37 -18.48 -7.95
C LYS A 135 5.87 -18.34 -8.21
N GLU A 136 6.58 -19.46 -8.19
CA GLU A 136 8.04 -19.51 -8.38
C GLU A 136 8.47 -19.18 -9.82
N ASP A 137 7.55 -19.30 -10.78
CA ASP A 137 7.73 -19.03 -12.21
C ASP A 137 7.36 -17.59 -12.63
N ALA A 138 7.03 -16.71 -11.68
CA ALA A 138 6.69 -15.32 -11.95
C ALA A 138 7.87 -14.52 -12.54
N ASN A 139 7.58 -13.66 -13.53
CA ASN A 139 8.53 -12.71 -14.12
C ASN A 139 8.07 -11.25 -13.88
N ASN A 140 8.90 -10.26 -14.24
CA ASN A 140 8.58 -8.84 -14.02
C ASN A 140 8.05 -8.14 -15.28
N GLY A 141 7.79 -8.89 -16.37
CA GLY A 141 7.30 -8.37 -17.64
C GLY A 141 8.20 -7.29 -18.23
N TRP A 142 7.61 -6.14 -18.58
CA TRP A 142 8.34 -5.02 -19.19
C TRP A 142 9.40 -4.38 -18.26
N LEU A 143 9.31 -4.59 -16.95
CA LEU A 143 10.31 -4.11 -15.98
C LEU A 143 11.68 -4.78 -16.18
N ASP A 144 11.70 -6.03 -16.68
CA ASP A 144 12.95 -6.75 -16.97
C ASP A 144 13.71 -6.17 -18.17
N ALA A 145 13.09 -5.32 -18.99
CA ALA A 145 13.69 -4.62 -20.11
C ALA A 145 14.25 -3.23 -19.77
N LEU A 146 14.13 -2.77 -18.52
CA LEU A 146 14.59 -1.44 -18.10
C LEU A 146 16.12 -1.35 -18.01
N PRO A 147 16.73 -0.25 -18.49
CA PRO A 147 18.19 -0.13 -18.60
C PRO A 147 18.92 -0.14 -17.25
N ASP A 148 18.30 0.35 -16.18
CA ASP A 148 18.79 0.20 -14.80
C ASP A 148 17.77 -0.52 -13.91
N ARG A 149 17.52 -1.78 -14.26
CA ARG A 149 16.63 -2.69 -13.50
C ARG A 149 16.94 -2.70 -11.99
N LYS A 150 18.20 -2.61 -11.57
CA LYS A 150 18.55 -2.66 -10.13
C LYS A 150 18.06 -1.41 -9.40
N HIS A 151 18.26 -0.24 -9.99
CA HIS A 151 17.76 1.03 -9.46
C HIS A 151 16.23 1.09 -9.45
N THR A 152 15.58 0.73 -10.56
CA THR A 152 14.10 0.69 -10.65
C THR A 152 13.51 -0.28 -9.63
N MET A 153 14.07 -1.49 -9.47
CA MET A 153 13.60 -2.46 -8.47
C MET A 153 13.79 -1.95 -7.04
N ALA A 154 14.87 -1.21 -6.74
CA ALA A 154 15.05 -0.61 -5.43
C ALA A 154 13.97 0.44 -5.12
N HIS A 155 13.60 1.29 -6.09
CA HIS A 155 12.46 2.21 -5.98
C HIS A 155 11.12 1.48 -5.80
N ALA A 156 10.85 0.46 -6.62
CA ALA A 156 9.60 -0.30 -6.56
C ALA A 156 9.40 -1.06 -5.24
N LEU A 157 10.50 -1.46 -4.59
CA LEU A 157 10.52 -2.16 -3.30
C LEU A 157 10.70 -1.22 -2.09
N GLY A 158 10.81 0.10 -2.29
CA GLY A 158 11.05 1.07 -1.22
C GLY A 158 12.39 0.88 -0.49
N LEU A 159 13.40 0.33 -1.16
CA LEU A 159 14.71 0.02 -0.59
C LEU A 159 15.65 1.23 -0.66
N ALA A 160 16.33 1.52 0.44
CA ALA A 160 17.38 2.55 0.47
C ALA A 160 18.57 2.17 -0.43
N HIS A 161 19.00 3.10 -1.27
CA HIS A 161 20.10 2.92 -2.23
C HIS A 161 20.75 4.27 -2.58
N SER A 162 21.92 4.24 -3.21
CA SER A 162 22.67 5.44 -3.63
C SER A 162 22.36 5.83 -5.08
N HIS A 163 22.11 7.12 -5.34
CA HIS A 163 21.97 7.68 -6.69
C HIS A 163 23.33 8.11 -7.25
N SER A 164 23.63 7.77 -8.51
CA SER A 164 24.83 8.25 -9.24
C SER A 164 24.55 9.34 -10.29
N HIS A 165 23.27 9.67 -10.53
CA HIS A 165 22.84 10.63 -11.52
C HIS A 165 21.75 11.57 -10.99
N ASN A 166 21.75 12.81 -11.46
CA ASN A 166 20.78 13.83 -11.09
C ASN A 166 19.44 13.59 -11.79
N HIS A 167 18.41 13.23 -11.03
CA HIS A 167 17.03 13.54 -11.37
C HIS A 167 16.54 14.63 -10.43
N ASP A 168 15.75 15.59 -10.94
CA ASP A 168 15.10 16.60 -10.09
C ASP A 168 14.02 15.94 -9.25
N HIS A 169 14.41 15.48 -8.06
CA HIS A 169 13.52 15.03 -7.03
C HIS A 169 13.02 16.23 -6.23
N HIS A 170 11.82 16.73 -6.56
CA HIS A 170 11.06 17.57 -5.62
C HIS A 170 10.54 16.72 -4.45
N HIS A 171 11.46 16.35 -3.55
CA HIS A 171 11.13 15.91 -2.20
C HIS A 171 11.20 17.13 -1.29
N GLU A 172 10.03 17.65 -0.88
CA GLU A 172 9.95 18.58 0.26
C GLU A 172 10.28 17.83 1.55
N HIS A 173 11.57 17.67 1.82
CA HIS A 173 12.06 17.26 3.13
C HIS A 173 12.01 18.47 4.07
N GLU A 174 10.89 18.69 4.75
CA GLU A 174 10.93 19.48 5.99
C GLU A 174 11.87 18.79 6.98
N PRO A 175 12.91 19.48 7.50
CA PRO A 175 13.81 18.88 8.48
C PRO A 175 13.07 18.63 9.80
N LEU A 176 13.06 17.38 10.25
CA LEU A 176 12.57 16.99 11.58
C LEU A 176 13.20 17.85 12.68
N ARG A 177 12.44 18.83 13.19
CA ARG A 177 12.89 19.66 14.31
C ARG A 177 12.88 18.85 15.60
N HIS A 178 14.06 18.35 16.00
CA HIS A 178 14.29 17.85 17.35
C HIS A 178 14.11 18.97 18.39
N ALA A 179 12.88 19.14 18.89
CA ALA A 179 12.61 19.93 20.07
C ALA A 179 13.06 19.17 21.33
N LYS A 180 14.18 19.61 21.91
CA LYS A 180 14.68 19.10 23.20
C LYS A 180 13.66 19.34 24.31
N LYS A 181 13.37 18.32 25.12
CA LYS A 181 12.75 18.52 26.45
C LYS A 181 13.73 19.24 27.39
N PRO A 182 13.27 20.21 28.19
CA PRO A 182 13.88 20.55 29.46
C PRO A 182 13.17 19.83 30.62
N HIS A 183 13.92 19.06 31.41
CA HIS A 183 13.79 19.09 32.88
C HIS A 183 14.34 20.47 33.35
N SER A 184 14.03 21.11 34.49
CA SER A 184 13.19 20.90 35.70
C SER A 184 12.90 22.32 36.30
N HIS A 185 12.29 22.59 37.47
CA HIS A 185 11.86 21.79 38.63
C HIS A 185 10.68 22.50 39.37
N ASN A 186 10.52 22.30 40.68
CA ASN A 186 9.82 23.23 41.60
C ASN A 186 10.68 24.51 41.80
N ASP A 187 10.18 25.68 42.20
CA ASP A 187 9.27 26.03 43.32
C ASP A 187 8.21 27.09 42.97
#